data_AF-A0A2N1IZF9-F1
#
_entry.id   AF-A0A2N1IZF9-F1
#
_cell.length_a   1.000
_cell.length_b   1.000
_cell.length_c   1.000
_cell.angle_alpha   90.00
_cell.angle_beta   90.00
_cell.angle_gamma   90.00
#
_symmetry.space_group_name_H-M   'P 1'
#
loop_
_entity.id
_entity.type
_entity.pdbx_description
1 polymer ?
#
loop_
_entity_poly.entity_id
_entity_poly.type
_entity_poly.pdbx_seq_one_letter_code
_entity_poly.pdbx_strand_id
1 'polypeptide(L)'
;LLSFRAQKNLKTHVLNDEYKHIENNSKLLVENDKEETIQKDSIITVGEEERKSIKANKILTVEKESITTVKQDCEEHILKDFITIVKDDLKTIVENNVTKRIKGTKTEYIEQDVKKKYLQNMFLQIGKDYRLDVINSYHLKANTVKYQAKTIELEATNGISLKCGGNVLTVDPSGIFLKAGTVDTTSSNGGVSAKNVPKVEIPKPLYEKVRVVELIPTITKQDEITQVLEYEAIVEKFYNGVWSKTTDLT
;
A
#
# COMPACT_ATOMS: atom_id res chain seq x y z
N LEU A 1 -3.63 82.12 -13.16
CA LEU A 1 -2.65 81.01 -13.17
C LEU A 1 -1.41 81.47 -12.41
N LEU A 2 -1.09 80.86 -11.27
CA LEU A 2 0.18 81.09 -10.58
C LEU A 2 1.16 79.98 -11.02
N SER A 3 2.34 80.36 -11.51
CA SER A 3 3.33 79.41 -12.03
C SER A 3 4.70 79.72 -11.43
N PHE A 4 5.26 78.75 -10.72
CA PHE A 4 6.64 78.79 -10.25
C PHE A 4 7.46 77.85 -11.14
N ARG A 5 8.49 78.40 -11.79
CA ARG A 5 9.40 77.64 -12.65
C ARG A 5 10.83 77.88 -12.21
N ALA A 6 11.58 76.80 -12.03
CA ALA A 6 13.04 76.85 -11.94
C ALA A 6 13.64 76.17 -13.16
N GLN A 7 14.76 76.67 -13.67
CA GLN A 7 15.44 76.10 -14.85
C GLN A 7 16.43 74.97 -14.50
N LYS A 8 16.97 74.95 -13.28
CA LYS A 8 17.90 73.91 -12.81
C LYS A 8 17.43 73.32 -11.49
N ASN A 9 17.42 74.15 -10.44
CA ASN A 9 17.12 73.70 -9.08
C ASN A 9 16.00 74.55 -8.47
N LEU A 10 15.04 73.89 -7.83
CA LEU A 10 14.08 74.50 -6.93
C LEU A 10 14.22 73.81 -5.57
N LYS A 11 14.37 74.59 -4.50
CA LYS A 11 14.35 74.08 -3.13
C LYS A 11 13.23 74.79 -2.37
N THR A 12 12.26 74.00 -1.91
CA THR A 12 11.24 74.48 -0.97
C THR A 12 11.63 73.99 0.43
N HIS A 13 11.60 74.89 1.41
CA HIS A 13 11.85 74.56 2.80
C HIS A 13 10.71 75.14 3.64
N VAL A 14 9.94 74.27 4.29
CA VAL A 14 8.84 74.63 5.19
C VAL A 14 9.27 74.25 6.59
N LEU A 15 9.23 75.21 7.53
CA LEU A 15 9.77 75.04 8.89
C LEU A 15 8.78 74.37 9.86
N ASN A 16 7.49 74.58 9.64
CA ASN A 16 6.42 74.07 10.49
C ASN A 16 5.59 73.05 9.70
N ASP A 17 4.49 73.52 9.10
CA ASP A 17 3.49 72.66 8.47
C ASP A 17 3.31 73.01 6.99
N GLU A 18 3.15 71.98 6.16
CA GLU A 18 2.72 72.10 4.77
C GLU A 18 1.39 71.36 4.59
N TYR A 19 0.43 72.00 3.93
CA TYR A 19 -0.82 71.37 3.53
C TYR A 19 -1.02 71.54 2.02
N LYS A 20 -1.27 70.43 1.33
CA LYS A 20 -1.52 70.41 -0.11
C LYS A 20 -2.87 69.76 -0.40
N HIS A 21 -3.79 70.55 -0.95
CA HIS A 21 -5.10 70.08 -1.38
C HIS A 21 -5.23 70.21 -2.90
N ILE A 22 -5.77 69.19 -3.54
CA ILE A 22 -6.04 69.15 -4.98
C ILE A 22 -7.45 68.60 -5.14
N GLU A 23 -8.37 69.40 -5.66
CA GLU A 23 -9.79 69.03 -5.78
C GLU A 23 -10.10 68.09 -6.96
N ASN A 24 -9.26 68.10 -8.00
CA ASN A 24 -9.52 67.37 -9.24
C ASN A 24 -8.42 66.33 -9.53
N ASN A 25 -7.34 66.74 -10.20
CA ASN A 25 -6.30 65.81 -10.67
C ASN A 25 -4.90 66.25 -10.24
N SER A 26 -4.07 65.28 -9.84
CA SER A 26 -2.65 65.44 -9.57
C SER A 26 -1.83 64.56 -10.49
N LYS A 27 -0.73 65.08 -11.05
CA LYS A 27 0.24 64.29 -11.81
C LYS A 27 1.64 64.67 -11.34
N LEU A 28 2.39 63.66 -10.90
CA LEU A 28 3.83 63.76 -10.65
C LEU A 28 4.56 63.03 -11.77
N LEU A 29 5.43 63.74 -12.49
CA LEU A 29 6.33 63.16 -13.48
C LEU A 29 7.76 63.34 -12.98
N VAL A 30 8.48 62.24 -12.84
CA VAL A 30 9.91 62.22 -12.51
C VAL A 30 10.58 61.40 -13.61
N GLU A 31 11.51 62.01 -14.35
CA GLU A 31 12.18 61.37 -15.50
C GLU A 31 13.42 60.57 -15.09
N ASN A 32 13.89 60.77 -13.86
CA ASN A 32 15.03 60.08 -13.28
C ASN A 32 14.61 59.49 -11.91
N ASP A 33 15.45 59.60 -10.89
CA ASP A 33 15.18 59.01 -9.58
C ASP A 33 14.22 59.85 -8.71
N LYS A 34 13.38 59.15 -7.93
CA LYS A 34 12.57 59.70 -6.84
C LYS A 34 12.98 59.00 -5.53
N GLU A 35 13.32 59.80 -4.52
CA GLU A 35 13.50 59.34 -3.15
C GLU A 35 12.42 59.98 -2.26
N GLU A 36 11.89 59.21 -1.31
CA GLU A 36 10.91 59.66 -0.33
C GLU A 36 11.25 59.05 1.02
N THR A 37 11.38 59.91 2.04
CA THR A 37 11.71 59.49 3.41
C THR A 37 10.63 60.01 4.36
N ILE A 38 10.07 59.12 5.15
CA ILE A 38 9.09 59.43 6.20
C ILE A 38 9.66 58.87 7.51
N GLN A 39 9.91 59.75 8.49
CA GLN A 39 10.59 59.36 9.73
C GLN A 39 9.69 58.66 10.75
N LYS A 40 8.38 58.78 10.58
CA LYS A 40 7.36 58.21 11.46
C LYS A 40 6.37 57.40 10.64
N ASP A 41 5.11 57.81 10.65
CA ASP A 41 4.02 57.04 10.09
C ASP A 41 3.62 57.55 8.70
N SER A 42 3.19 56.63 7.84
CA SER A 42 2.57 56.92 6.55
C SER A 42 1.24 56.20 6.45
N ILE A 43 0.19 56.93 6.10
CA ILE A 43 -1.14 56.38 5.86
C ILE A 43 -1.55 56.77 4.45
N ILE A 44 -1.83 55.76 3.62
CA ILE A 44 -2.32 55.94 2.27
C ILE A 44 -3.74 55.39 2.22
N THR A 45 -4.69 56.23 1.82
CA THR A 45 -6.08 55.83 1.56
C THR A 45 -6.39 56.09 0.10
N VAL A 46 -6.86 55.06 -0.59
CA VAL A 46 -7.32 55.14 -1.98
C VAL A 46 -8.82 54.84 -1.96
N GLY A 47 -9.63 55.75 -2.50
CA GLY A 47 -11.10 55.64 -2.43
C GLY A 47 -11.70 54.55 -3.33
N GLU A 48 -11.04 54.26 -4.45
CA GLU A 48 -11.50 53.28 -5.43
C GLU A 48 -10.43 52.24 -5.73
N GLU A 49 -9.54 52.50 -6.69
CA GLU A 49 -8.58 51.52 -7.18
C GLU A 49 -7.14 52.03 -7.10
N GLU A 50 -6.23 51.17 -6.65
CA GLU A 50 -4.79 51.39 -6.76
C GLU A 50 -4.19 50.44 -7.82
N ARG A 51 -3.60 51.01 -8.87
CA ARG A 51 -2.81 50.26 -9.86
C ARG A 51 -1.34 50.63 -9.75
N LYS A 52 -0.47 49.63 -9.54
CA LYS A 52 0.99 49.78 -9.50
C LYS A 52 1.63 48.94 -10.59
N SER A 53 2.47 49.55 -11.42
CA SER A 53 3.26 48.85 -12.44
C SER A 53 4.74 49.10 -12.19
N ILE A 54 5.50 48.02 -12.02
CA ILE A 54 6.94 48.04 -11.79
C ILE A 54 7.58 47.28 -12.96
N LYS A 55 8.38 47.98 -13.77
CA LYS A 55 8.97 47.42 -15.00
C LYS A 55 10.20 46.55 -14.76
N ALA A 56 10.80 46.67 -13.60
CA ALA A 56 11.99 45.94 -13.19
C ALA A 56 11.70 45.20 -11.87
N ASN A 57 12.50 45.44 -10.83
CA ASN A 57 12.43 44.71 -9.59
C ASN A 57 11.65 45.47 -8.50
N LYS A 58 10.95 44.73 -7.65
CA LYS A 58 10.39 45.22 -6.39
C LYS A 58 11.11 44.54 -5.23
N ILE A 59 11.73 45.32 -4.36
CA ILE A 59 12.32 44.84 -3.10
C ILE A 59 11.59 45.54 -1.97
N LEU A 60 11.07 44.76 -1.02
CA LEU A 60 10.40 45.27 0.18
C LEU A 60 11.07 44.63 1.39
N THR A 61 11.55 45.46 2.31
CA THR A 61 12.07 45.03 3.60
C THR A 61 11.16 45.56 4.68
N VAL A 62 10.71 44.67 5.57
CA VAL A 62 9.91 45.01 6.75
C VAL A 62 10.62 44.41 7.95
N GLU A 63 11.09 45.25 8.88
CA GLU A 63 11.96 44.82 9.98
C GLU A 63 11.22 44.11 11.11
N LYS A 64 9.90 44.32 11.22
CA LYS A 64 9.08 43.79 12.33
C LYS A 64 7.99 42.87 11.83
N GLU A 65 6.87 43.44 11.38
CA GLU A 65 5.66 42.67 11.05
C GLU A 65 5.01 43.23 9.78
N SER A 66 4.48 42.31 8.96
CA SER A 66 3.66 42.64 7.79
C SER A 66 2.33 41.90 7.90
N ILE A 67 1.23 42.64 7.90
CA ILE A 67 -0.14 42.11 7.88
C ILE A 67 -0.80 42.56 6.60
N THR A 68 -1.44 41.62 5.89
CA THR A 68 -2.25 41.92 4.70
C THR A 68 -3.64 41.32 4.90
N THR A 69 -4.68 42.13 4.69
CA THR A 69 -6.07 41.69 4.75
C THR A 69 -6.75 42.04 3.45
N VAL A 70 -7.25 41.02 2.75
CA VAL A 70 -8.08 41.15 1.55
C VAL A 70 -9.46 40.62 1.90
N LYS A 71 -10.49 41.43 1.68
CA LYS A 71 -11.88 41.08 2.07
C LYS A 71 -12.59 40.19 1.07
N GLN A 72 -12.03 40.08 -0.14
CA GLN A 72 -12.56 39.32 -1.26
C GLN A 72 -11.44 38.45 -1.82
N ASP A 73 -11.38 38.30 -3.13
CA ASP A 73 -10.46 37.40 -3.80
C ASP A 73 -9.04 37.97 -3.86
N CYS A 74 -8.06 37.07 -3.78
CA CYS A 74 -6.65 37.35 -3.98
C CYS A 74 -6.11 36.33 -4.98
N GLU A 75 -5.51 36.82 -6.08
CA GLU A 75 -4.92 36.00 -7.13
C GLU A 75 -3.49 36.45 -7.39
N GLU A 76 -2.56 35.50 -7.35
CA GLU A 76 -1.13 35.74 -7.60
C GLU A 76 -0.66 34.93 -8.80
N HIS A 77 -0.03 35.62 -9.77
CA HIS A 77 0.55 35.00 -10.95
C HIS A 77 2.07 35.12 -10.90
N ILE A 78 2.74 34.02 -10.59
CA ILE A 78 4.20 33.93 -10.56
C ILE A 78 4.62 33.00 -11.71
N LEU A 79 5.27 33.58 -12.73
CA LEU A 79 5.59 32.87 -13.97
C LEU A 79 6.85 31.99 -13.87
N LYS A 80 7.65 32.18 -12.82
CA LYS A 80 8.89 31.46 -12.57
C LYS A 80 8.85 30.86 -11.16
N ASP A 81 9.96 30.93 -10.44
CA ASP A 81 10.12 30.32 -9.14
C ASP A 81 9.44 31.14 -8.04
N PHE A 82 8.81 30.42 -7.11
CA PHE A 82 8.27 30.96 -5.87
C PHE A 82 8.97 30.26 -4.71
N ILE A 83 9.74 31.03 -3.93
CA ILE A 83 10.52 30.52 -2.81
C ILE A 83 10.02 31.20 -1.54
N THR A 84 9.67 30.40 -0.53
CA THR A 84 9.28 30.85 0.80
C THR A 84 10.21 30.23 1.83
N ILE A 85 10.78 31.05 2.71
CA ILE A 85 11.61 30.61 3.83
C ILE A 85 10.97 31.14 5.11
N VAL A 86 10.57 30.22 5.99
CA VAL A 86 10.05 30.52 7.32
C VAL A 86 10.99 29.87 8.32
N LYS A 87 11.50 30.64 9.27
CA LYS A 87 12.49 30.16 10.26
C LYS A 87 11.86 29.46 11.46
N ASP A 88 10.69 29.94 11.85
CA ASP A 88 9.93 29.41 12.98
C ASP A 88 8.73 28.61 12.44
N ASP A 89 7.51 29.01 12.76
CA ASP A 89 6.30 28.25 12.43
C ASP A 89 5.59 28.74 11.17
N LEU A 90 5.10 27.80 10.36
CA LEU A 90 4.15 28.06 9.29
C LEU A 90 2.78 27.47 9.65
N LYS A 91 1.77 28.33 9.79
CA LYS A 91 0.38 27.94 10.01
C LYS A 91 -0.48 28.35 8.82
N THR A 92 -1.16 27.38 8.21
CA THR A 92 -2.12 27.61 7.13
C THR A 92 -3.50 27.12 7.56
N ILE A 93 -4.50 28.00 7.48
CA ILE A 93 -5.91 27.66 7.71
C ILE A 93 -6.66 27.94 6.41
N VAL A 94 -7.43 26.95 5.96
CA VAL A 94 -8.36 27.08 4.83
C VAL A 94 -9.69 26.49 5.29
N GLU A 95 -10.75 27.28 5.23
CA GLU A 95 -12.06 26.88 5.77
C GLU A 95 -12.88 26.02 4.80
N ASN A 96 -12.59 26.11 3.50
CA ASN A 96 -13.33 25.40 2.48
C ASN A 96 -12.45 24.36 1.77
N ASN A 97 -12.03 24.61 0.52
CA ASN A 97 -11.36 23.62 -0.31
C ASN A 97 -9.91 24.00 -0.61
N VAL A 98 -9.05 22.98 -0.72
CA VAL A 98 -7.68 23.11 -1.19
C VAL A 98 -7.47 22.19 -2.39
N THR A 99 -7.12 22.77 -3.53
CA THR A 99 -6.74 22.03 -4.75
C THR A 99 -5.29 22.34 -5.08
N LYS A 100 -4.44 21.31 -5.17
CA LYS A 100 -3.02 21.45 -5.55
C LYS A 100 -2.76 20.68 -6.84
N ARG A 101 -2.24 21.36 -7.87
CA ARG A 101 -1.81 20.74 -9.12
C ARG A 101 -0.34 21.00 -9.33
N ILE A 102 0.45 19.93 -9.38
CA ILE A 102 1.89 19.99 -9.66
C ILE A 102 2.11 19.18 -10.93
N LYS A 103 2.60 19.82 -12.00
CA LYS A 103 2.91 19.13 -13.27
C LYS A 103 4.24 18.41 -13.24
N GLY A 104 5.19 18.90 -12.42
CA GLY A 104 6.48 18.27 -12.19
C GLY A 104 6.46 17.36 -10.97
N THR A 105 7.57 17.33 -10.24
CA THR A 105 7.75 16.49 -9.06
C THR A 105 7.35 17.21 -7.77
N LYS A 106 6.75 16.47 -6.84
CA LYS A 106 6.54 16.91 -5.46
C LYS A 106 7.46 16.10 -4.54
N THR A 107 8.33 16.78 -3.81
CA THR A 107 9.18 16.18 -2.77
C THR A 107 8.81 16.82 -1.43
N GLU A 108 8.62 15.99 -0.41
CA GLU A 108 8.37 16.43 0.97
C GLU A 108 9.48 15.82 1.85
N TYR A 109 10.23 16.67 2.56
CA TYR A 109 11.23 16.27 3.53
C TYR A 109 10.86 16.87 4.88
N ILE A 110 10.77 16.03 5.91
CA ILE A 110 10.34 16.40 7.25
C ILE A 110 11.26 15.64 8.21
N GLU A 111 11.94 16.38 9.09
CA GLU A 111 12.94 15.81 10.00
C GLU A 111 12.31 15.06 11.19
N GLN A 112 11.10 15.46 11.56
CA GLN A 112 10.36 14.93 12.71
C GLN A 112 9.04 14.30 12.26
N ASP A 113 8.04 14.34 13.13
CA ASP A 113 6.79 13.62 12.95
C ASP A 113 5.84 14.27 11.95
N VAL A 114 5.09 13.42 11.24
CA VAL A 114 3.95 13.83 10.40
C VAL A 114 2.66 13.26 10.99
N LYS A 115 1.72 14.15 11.29
CA LYS A 115 0.37 13.76 11.73
C LYS A 115 -0.68 14.22 10.73
N LYS A 116 -1.43 13.27 10.18
CA LYS A 116 -2.57 13.53 9.28
C LYS A 116 -3.86 13.03 9.92
N LYS A 117 -4.91 13.86 9.87
CA LYS A 117 -6.25 13.51 10.35
C LYS A 117 -7.26 13.82 9.24
N TYR A 118 -7.93 12.80 8.75
CA TYR A 118 -9.04 12.91 7.82
C TYR A 118 -10.32 12.51 8.55
N LEU A 119 -11.33 13.38 8.52
CA LEU A 119 -12.62 13.11 9.19
C LEU A 119 -13.59 12.29 8.32
N GLN A 120 -13.30 12.21 7.02
CA GLN A 120 -14.06 11.45 6.04
C GLN A 120 -13.10 10.58 5.22
N ASN A 121 -13.47 10.29 3.97
CA ASN A 121 -12.78 9.36 3.10
C ASN A 121 -11.39 9.87 2.66
N MET A 122 -10.44 8.93 2.54
CA MET A 122 -9.16 9.13 1.88
C MET A 122 -9.13 8.27 0.61
N PHE A 123 -8.96 8.89 -0.55
CA PHE A 123 -8.77 8.21 -1.83
C PHE A 123 -7.36 8.48 -2.35
N LEU A 124 -6.64 7.42 -2.71
CA LEU A 124 -5.28 7.51 -3.25
C LEU A 124 -5.23 6.75 -4.58
N GLN A 125 -4.87 7.45 -5.65
CA GLN A 125 -4.66 6.86 -6.96
C GLN A 125 -3.21 7.13 -7.39
N ILE A 126 -2.52 6.06 -7.79
CA ILE A 126 -1.13 6.11 -8.25
C ILE A 126 -1.09 5.50 -9.65
N GLY A 127 -0.56 6.25 -10.63
CA GLY A 127 -0.55 5.80 -12.02
C GLY A 127 0.54 4.80 -12.40
N LYS A 128 1.53 4.61 -11.50
CA LYS A 128 2.64 3.65 -11.65
C LYS A 128 2.88 2.96 -10.30
N ASP A 129 4.07 3.09 -9.75
CA ASP A 129 4.47 2.37 -8.54
C ASP A 129 4.15 3.16 -7.27
N TYR A 130 3.59 2.45 -6.28
CA TYR A 130 3.51 2.92 -4.90
C TYR A 130 4.49 2.11 -4.05
N ARG A 131 5.43 2.81 -3.41
CA ARG A 131 6.44 2.20 -2.54
C ARG A 131 6.43 2.88 -1.17
N LEU A 132 6.44 2.06 -0.13
CA LEU A 132 6.61 2.49 1.24
C LEU A 132 7.86 1.81 1.81
N ASP A 133 8.94 2.58 1.93
CA ASP A 133 10.18 2.12 2.56
C ASP A 133 10.18 2.53 4.03
N VAL A 134 10.40 1.55 4.91
CA VAL A 134 10.45 1.77 6.36
C VAL A 134 11.73 1.15 6.89
N ILE A 135 12.61 1.98 7.48
CA ILE A 135 13.95 1.57 7.91
C ILE A 135 13.91 0.73 9.18
N ASN A 136 13.17 1.19 10.20
CA ASN A 136 13.16 0.55 11.52
C ASN A 136 11.98 -0.40 11.65
N SER A 137 10.77 0.16 11.81
CA SER A 137 9.58 -0.65 12.01
C SER A 137 8.33 0.03 11.46
N TYR A 138 7.47 -0.79 10.88
CA TYR A 138 6.12 -0.40 10.52
C TYR A 138 5.17 -0.92 11.60
N HIS A 139 4.60 -0.01 12.39
CA HIS A 139 3.61 -0.33 13.41
C HIS A 139 2.27 0.28 13.05
N LEU A 140 1.27 -0.58 12.85
CA LEU A 140 -0.13 -0.16 12.84
C LEU A 140 -0.70 -0.30 14.25
N LYS A 141 -0.43 0.68 15.11
CA LYS A 141 -0.93 0.71 16.49
C LYS A 141 -2.29 1.42 16.53
N ALA A 142 -3.35 0.65 16.70
CA ALA A 142 -4.70 1.17 16.96
C ALA A 142 -5.40 0.29 17.99
N ASN A 143 -6.29 0.89 18.80
CA ASN A 143 -7.17 0.12 19.72
C ASN A 143 -8.02 -0.89 18.93
N THR A 144 -8.31 -0.58 17.67
CA THR A 144 -9.01 -1.47 16.74
C THR A 144 -8.62 -1.09 15.32
N VAL A 145 -8.10 -2.04 14.55
CA VAL A 145 -7.98 -1.94 13.09
C VAL A 145 -9.13 -2.75 12.50
N LYS A 146 -10.17 -2.08 12.01
CA LYS A 146 -11.32 -2.73 11.37
C LYS A 146 -11.35 -2.35 9.90
N TYR A 147 -10.97 -3.28 9.05
CA TYR A 147 -11.35 -3.23 7.64
C TYR A 147 -12.78 -3.75 7.56
N GLN A 148 -13.77 -2.86 7.53
CA GLN A 148 -15.18 -3.21 7.37
C GLN A 148 -15.62 -2.83 5.97
N ALA A 149 -15.82 -3.84 5.14
CA ALA A 149 -16.41 -3.71 3.82
C ALA A 149 -17.22 -4.97 3.54
N LYS A 150 -18.15 -4.89 2.60
CA LYS A 150 -18.84 -6.09 2.10
C LYS A 150 -17.83 -7.12 1.54
N THR A 151 -16.76 -6.61 0.92
CA THR A 151 -15.64 -7.38 0.38
C THR A 151 -14.34 -6.60 0.60
N ILE A 152 -13.25 -7.30 0.93
CA ILE A 152 -11.88 -6.75 0.93
C ILE A 152 -11.08 -7.57 -0.08
N GLU A 153 -10.62 -6.92 -1.15
CA GLU A 153 -9.86 -7.54 -2.23
C GLU A 153 -8.46 -6.94 -2.32
N LEU A 154 -7.47 -7.82 -2.47
CA LEU A 154 -6.15 -7.46 -2.96
C LEU A 154 -6.08 -8.03 -4.37
N GLU A 155 -6.13 -7.16 -5.37
CA GLU A 155 -6.09 -7.57 -6.78
C GLU A 155 -4.73 -7.22 -7.38
N ALA A 156 -4.08 -8.21 -7.96
CA ALA A 156 -2.86 -8.02 -8.73
C ALA A 156 -2.87 -8.92 -9.96
N THR A 157 -2.49 -8.39 -11.11
CA THR A 157 -2.45 -9.14 -12.36
C THR A 157 -1.36 -10.22 -12.36
N ASN A 158 -0.20 -9.90 -11.79
CA ASN A 158 0.97 -10.79 -11.82
C ASN A 158 1.09 -11.66 -10.56
N GLY A 159 0.45 -11.24 -9.47
CA GLY A 159 0.42 -11.99 -8.22
C GLY A 159 0.71 -11.15 -6.98
N ILE A 160 0.49 -11.77 -5.82
CA ILE A 160 0.65 -11.21 -4.48
C ILE A 160 1.58 -12.13 -3.71
N SER A 161 2.57 -11.57 -3.02
CA SER A 161 3.50 -12.36 -2.21
C SER A 161 3.63 -11.79 -0.81
N LEU A 162 3.54 -12.65 0.19
CA LEU A 162 3.89 -12.37 1.59
C LEU A 162 5.21 -13.08 1.89
N LYS A 163 6.26 -12.31 2.21
CA LYS A 163 7.62 -12.83 2.38
C LYS A 163 8.19 -12.48 3.75
N CYS A 164 8.81 -13.46 4.41
CA CYS A 164 9.60 -13.30 5.62
C CYS A 164 10.90 -14.11 5.49
N GLY A 165 12.00 -13.42 5.20
CA GLY A 165 13.28 -14.09 4.91
C GLY A 165 13.16 -15.07 3.74
N GLY A 166 13.44 -16.34 3.99
CA GLY A 166 13.31 -17.43 2.99
C GLY A 166 11.90 -18.00 2.84
N ASN A 167 10.97 -17.67 3.74
CA ASN A 167 9.59 -18.15 3.70
C ASN A 167 8.72 -17.22 2.85
N VAL A 168 7.95 -17.78 1.91
CA VAL A 168 7.11 -17.03 0.97
C VAL A 168 5.78 -17.73 0.74
N LEU A 169 4.68 -16.98 0.83
CA LEU A 169 3.36 -17.35 0.32
C LEU A 169 3.06 -16.49 -0.90
N THR A 170 2.81 -17.11 -2.05
CA THR A 170 2.51 -16.42 -3.31
C THR A 170 1.17 -16.89 -3.87
N VAL A 171 0.37 -15.95 -4.37
CA VAL A 171 -0.81 -16.19 -5.20
C VAL A 171 -0.55 -15.54 -6.55
N ASP A 172 -0.64 -16.29 -7.64
CA ASP A 172 -0.44 -15.81 -9.00
C ASP A 172 -1.39 -16.52 -9.99
N PRO A 173 -1.39 -16.19 -11.30
CA PRO A 173 -2.28 -16.82 -12.27
C PRO A 173 -2.17 -18.36 -12.39
N SER A 174 -1.08 -18.96 -11.89
CA SER A 174 -0.85 -20.40 -11.91
C SER A 174 -1.28 -21.12 -10.63
N GLY A 175 -1.61 -20.38 -9.56
CA GLY A 175 -2.19 -20.94 -8.33
C GLY A 175 -1.67 -20.31 -7.05
N ILE A 176 -1.69 -21.11 -5.97
CA ILE A 176 -1.22 -20.74 -4.63
C ILE A 176 0.01 -21.57 -4.28
N PHE A 177 1.11 -20.91 -3.93
CA PHE A 177 2.41 -21.52 -3.66
C PHE A 177 2.90 -21.15 -2.26
N LEU A 178 3.34 -22.15 -1.49
CA LEU A 178 3.94 -21.97 -0.17
C LEU A 178 5.35 -22.56 -0.16
N LYS A 179 6.35 -21.69 0.06
CA LYS A 179 7.74 -22.09 0.33
C LYS A 179 8.05 -21.79 1.79
N ALA A 180 8.21 -22.83 2.60
CA ALA A 180 8.60 -22.70 4.00
C ALA A 180 9.44 -23.90 4.45
N GLY A 181 10.36 -23.69 5.41
CA GLY A 181 11.14 -24.78 6.01
C GLY A 181 10.29 -25.72 6.89
N THR A 182 9.22 -25.20 7.49
CA THR A 182 8.25 -25.98 8.27
C THR A 182 6.87 -25.35 8.09
N VAL A 183 5.85 -26.20 7.95
CA VAL A 183 4.44 -25.80 7.93
C VAL A 183 3.75 -26.51 9.09
N ASP A 184 3.33 -25.77 10.10
CA ASP A 184 2.52 -26.32 11.18
C ASP A 184 1.07 -26.48 10.71
N THR A 185 0.68 -27.72 10.46
CA THR A 185 -0.67 -28.09 10.03
C THR A 185 -1.62 -28.37 11.20
N THR A 186 -1.13 -28.31 12.44
CA THR A 186 -1.86 -28.69 13.67
C THR A 186 -2.33 -27.50 14.50
N SER A 187 -2.11 -26.26 14.03
CA SER A 187 -2.54 -25.05 14.73
C SER A 187 -4.07 -24.96 14.87
N SER A 188 -4.52 -24.37 15.98
CA SER A 188 -5.92 -24.34 16.44
C SER A 188 -6.90 -23.54 15.56
N ASN A 189 -6.44 -22.95 14.45
CA ASN A 189 -7.22 -22.08 13.58
C ASN A 189 -7.68 -22.74 12.27
N GLY A 190 -7.87 -24.06 12.26
CA GLY A 190 -8.39 -24.78 11.09
C GLY A 190 -7.32 -25.03 10.03
N GLY A 191 -6.24 -25.72 10.43
CA GLY A 191 -5.12 -26.10 9.55
C GLY A 191 -5.49 -27.07 8.40
N VAL A 192 -4.48 -27.74 7.85
CA VAL A 192 -4.65 -28.60 6.66
C VAL A 192 -5.33 -29.93 7.04
N SER A 193 -6.58 -30.11 6.62
CA SER A 193 -7.28 -31.40 6.72
C SER A 193 -7.15 -32.21 5.43
N ALA A 194 -6.48 -33.37 5.48
CA ALA A 194 -6.50 -34.34 4.38
C ALA A 194 -7.63 -35.35 4.60
N LYS A 195 -8.37 -35.67 3.53
CA LYS A 195 -9.38 -36.74 3.57
C LYS A 195 -8.66 -38.09 3.61
N ASN A 196 -8.99 -38.93 4.58
CA ASN A 196 -8.43 -40.28 4.68
C ASN A 196 -8.78 -41.06 3.40
N VAL A 197 -7.79 -41.62 2.71
CA VAL A 197 -8.00 -42.42 1.50
C VAL A 197 -8.32 -43.86 1.91
N PRO A 198 -9.38 -44.48 1.38
CA PRO A 198 -9.69 -45.88 1.64
C PRO A 198 -8.51 -46.76 1.24
N LYS A 199 -7.95 -47.52 2.20
CA LYS A 199 -7.02 -48.60 1.87
C LYS A 199 -7.83 -49.69 1.18
N VAL A 200 -7.55 -49.95 -0.09
CA VAL A 200 -8.12 -51.11 -0.79
C VAL A 200 -7.47 -52.34 -0.18
N GLU A 201 -8.25 -53.18 0.50
CA GLU A 201 -7.80 -54.52 0.89
C GLU A 201 -7.60 -55.33 -0.40
N ILE A 202 -6.37 -55.79 -0.63
CA ILE A 202 -6.08 -56.75 -1.69
C ILE A 202 -6.45 -58.13 -1.11
N PRO A 203 -7.51 -58.80 -1.61
CA PRO A 203 -7.88 -60.12 -1.12
C PRO A 203 -6.71 -61.08 -1.35
N LYS A 204 -6.34 -61.84 -0.31
CA LYS A 204 -5.29 -62.85 -0.43
C LYS A 204 -5.72 -63.88 -1.49
N PRO A 205 -4.83 -64.28 -2.41
CA PRO A 205 -5.14 -65.34 -3.37
C PRO A 205 -5.55 -66.63 -2.65
N LEU A 206 -6.64 -67.23 -3.10
CA LEU A 206 -7.07 -68.56 -2.66
C LEU A 206 -6.08 -69.58 -3.21
N TYR A 207 -5.44 -70.35 -2.31
CA TYR A 207 -4.57 -71.44 -2.69
C TYR A 207 -5.24 -72.76 -2.31
N GLU A 208 -5.45 -73.62 -3.30
CA GLU A 208 -5.80 -75.01 -3.08
C GLU A 208 -4.52 -75.85 -3.12
N LYS A 209 -4.33 -76.70 -2.10
CA LYS A 209 -3.29 -77.73 -2.09
C LYS A 209 -3.92 -79.05 -1.70
N VAL A 210 -3.52 -80.12 -2.36
CA VAL A 210 -3.92 -81.48 -1.99
C VAL A 210 -2.68 -82.25 -1.57
N ARG A 211 -2.79 -83.03 -0.50
CA ARG A 211 -1.76 -83.97 -0.09
C ARG A 211 -2.38 -85.33 0.22
N VAL A 212 -1.66 -86.40 -0.11
CA VAL A 212 -2.02 -87.76 0.31
C VAL A 212 -1.51 -87.94 1.74
N VAL A 213 -2.40 -88.32 2.65
CA VAL A 213 -2.07 -88.56 4.06
C VAL A 213 -1.79 -90.04 4.30
N GLU A 214 -2.50 -90.91 3.60
CA GLU A 214 -2.41 -92.36 3.79
C GLU A 214 -2.80 -93.08 2.50
N LEU A 215 -2.14 -94.21 2.23
CA LEU A 215 -2.47 -95.14 1.15
C LEU A 215 -2.81 -96.49 1.77
N ILE A 216 -4.03 -96.96 1.54
CA ILE A 216 -4.52 -98.23 2.08
C ILE A 216 -4.56 -99.24 0.92
N PRO A 217 -3.74 -100.29 0.93
CA PRO A 217 -3.78 -101.32 -0.11
C PRO A 217 -5.04 -102.18 0.04
N THR A 218 -5.66 -102.55 -1.09
CA THR A 218 -6.85 -103.41 -1.11
C THR A 218 -6.56 -104.87 -0.73
N ILE A 219 -5.30 -105.30 -0.81
CA ILE A 219 -4.84 -106.62 -0.36
C ILE A 219 -3.58 -106.49 0.49
N THR A 220 -3.55 -107.20 1.63
CA THR A 220 -2.40 -107.20 2.57
C THR A 220 -1.32 -108.21 2.21
N LYS A 221 -1.62 -109.15 1.33
CA LYS A 221 -0.69 -110.15 0.80
C LYS A 221 -1.13 -110.57 -0.59
N GLN A 222 -0.20 -110.61 -1.52
CA GLN A 222 -0.44 -111.08 -2.88
C GLN A 222 -0.15 -112.58 -2.95
N ASP A 223 -1.18 -113.40 -3.15
CA ASP A 223 -1.05 -114.86 -3.21
C ASP A 223 -0.86 -115.37 -4.66
N GLU A 224 -1.16 -114.55 -5.68
CA GLU A 224 -0.94 -114.86 -7.10
C GLU A 224 -0.39 -113.66 -7.89
N ILE A 225 0.48 -113.92 -8.87
CA ILE A 225 1.14 -112.87 -9.67
C ILE A 225 0.17 -112.03 -10.53
N THR A 226 -1.05 -112.52 -10.74
CA THR A 226 -2.12 -111.87 -11.51
C THR A 226 -2.99 -110.93 -10.67
N GLN A 227 -2.87 -110.94 -9.34
CA GLN A 227 -3.60 -110.01 -8.48
C GLN A 227 -3.09 -108.57 -8.66
N VAL A 228 -4.02 -107.64 -8.89
CA VAL A 228 -3.73 -106.22 -9.03
C VAL A 228 -3.81 -105.56 -7.64
N LEU A 229 -2.75 -104.88 -7.23
CA LEU A 229 -2.79 -104.02 -6.04
C LEU A 229 -3.45 -102.69 -6.40
N GLU A 230 -4.60 -102.43 -5.80
CA GLU A 230 -5.23 -101.11 -5.80
C GLU A 230 -4.97 -100.44 -4.45
N TYR A 231 -4.85 -99.12 -4.45
CA TYR A 231 -4.66 -98.35 -3.23
C TYR A 231 -5.76 -97.29 -3.13
N GLU A 232 -6.45 -97.26 -2.00
CA GLU A 232 -7.32 -96.14 -1.66
C GLU A 232 -6.48 -95.05 -0.99
N ALA A 233 -6.50 -93.84 -1.56
CA ALA A 233 -5.77 -92.70 -1.04
C ALA A 233 -6.69 -91.84 -0.16
N ILE A 234 -6.36 -91.72 1.13
CA ILE A 234 -6.97 -90.70 1.99
C ILE A 234 -6.19 -89.41 1.78
N VAL A 235 -6.87 -88.39 1.24
CA VAL A 235 -6.26 -87.08 0.99
C VAL A 235 -6.78 -86.02 1.94
N GLU A 236 -5.99 -84.98 2.12
CA GLU A 236 -6.44 -83.73 2.72
C GLU A 236 -6.37 -82.62 1.69
N LYS A 237 -7.43 -81.80 1.63
CA LYS A 237 -7.49 -80.57 0.83
C LYS A 237 -7.30 -79.37 1.75
N PHE A 238 -6.34 -78.51 1.41
CA PHE A 238 -6.15 -77.22 2.04
C PHE A 238 -7.02 -76.19 1.33
N TYR A 239 -7.97 -75.62 2.07
CA TYR A 239 -8.80 -74.52 1.59
C TYR A 239 -8.84 -73.44 2.65
N ASN A 240 -8.43 -72.23 2.26
CA ASN A 240 -8.54 -71.03 3.08
C ASN A 240 -8.03 -71.18 4.54
N GLY A 241 -6.86 -71.79 4.72
CA GLY A 241 -6.19 -71.87 6.03
C GLY A 241 -6.42 -73.18 6.81
N VAL A 242 -7.31 -74.06 6.34
CA VAL A 242 -7.65 -75.31 7.04
C VAL A 242 -7.42 -76.52 6.14
N TRP A 243 -6.83 -77.58 6.70
CA TRP A 243 -6.79 -78.90 6.06
C TRP A 243 -8.03 -79.69 6.48
N SER A 244 -8.71 -80.27 5.50
CA SER A 244 -9.85 -81.17 5.73
C SER A 244 -9.64 -82.48 5.00
N LYS A 245 -9.94 -83.60 5.69
CA LYS A 245 -9.90 -84.93 5.07
C LYS A 245 -11.04 -85.04 4.07
N THR A 246 -10.72 -85.52 2.88
CA THR A 246 -11.70 -85.80 1.83
C THR A 246 -11.27 -87.02 1.03
N THR A 247 -12.23 -87.73 0.46
CA THR A 247 -12.00 -88.75 -0.57
C THR A 247 -12.34 -88.21 -1.96
N ASP A 248 -12.88 -87.00 -2.03
CA ASP A 248 -13.21 -86.31 -3.27
C ASP A 248 -11.98 -85.58 -3.81
N LEU A 249 -11.51 -86.03 -4.98
CA LEU A 249 -10.34 -85.51 -5.69
C LEU A 249 -10.71 -84.55 -6.83
N THR A 250 -12.00 -84.27 -7.02
CA THR A 250 -12.51 -83.38 -8.09
C THR A 250 -12.64 -81.91 -7.66
#